data_AF-A0A3A5VE22-F1
#
_entry.id   AF-A0A3A5VE22-F1
#
_cell.length_a   1.000
_cell.length_b   1.000
_cell.length_c   1.000
_cell.angle_alpha   90.00
_cell.angle_beta   90.00
_cell.angle_gamma   90.00
#
_symmetry.space_group_name_H-M   'P 1'
#
loop_
_entity.id
_entity.type
_entity.pdbx_description
1 polymer ?
#
loop_
_entity_poly.entity_id
_entity_poly.type
_entity_poly.pdbx_seq_one_letter_code
_entity_poly.pdbx_strand_id
1 'polypeptide(L)'
;LPIERCQVNEENVTLLEAPKPHFVRRQGENLQHGQVALKQGQQLTPSRVGLCATMGHANVAVYRRLKVAILSTGDELKPPGEELVHGEIYESNSYGLAGLVEWAGHTPVRFPAVADSMDSLRKALNQASATCDVILTSGGVSMGEFDYVRRLMEEEGNLHFWRMKIRPGSPPLFGTWATTPLFGLPGNPVSSHVVFRMLVAPYLRHALGSDGPKEWTVRAKLCDPVKSTKDCVTLRRVTLVSTEEGMMAYQPRHQGSGNIESLASAHGLTLLQPGQSGDVGEWIDVLVL
;
A
#
# COMPACT_ATOMS: atom_id res chain seq x y z
N LEU A 1 -14.18 36.45 31.16
CA LEU A 1 -15.58 36.06 31.32
C LEU A 1 -16.24 36.23 29.96
N PRO A 2 -16.92 35.21 29.40
CA PRO A 2 -17.63 35.37 28.12
C PRO A 2 -18.65 36.51 28.18
N ILE A 3 -18.90 37.19 27.06
CA ILE A 3 -19.79 38.38 27.01
C ILE A 3 -21.23 38.04 27.42
N GLU A 4 -21.64 36.80 27.20
CA GLU A 4 -22.93 36.22 27.58
C GLU A 4 -23.14 36.16 29.10
N ARG A 5 -22.08 36.39 29.88
CA ARG A 5 -22.10 36.45 31.36
C ARG A 5 -21.83 37.87 31.87
N CYS A 6 -22.02 38.87 31.02
CA CYS A 6 -21.93 40.28 31.36
C CYS A 6 -23.26 40.98 31.03
N GLN A 7 -23.56 42.07 31.75
CA GLN A 7 -24.50 43.09 31.29
C GLN A 7 -23.70 44.28 30.80
N VAL A 8 -23.99 44.74 29.58
CA VAL A 8 -23.27 45.84 28.92
C VAL A 8 -24.23 47.02 28.77
N ASN A 9 -23.83 48.15 29.33
CA ASN A 9 -24.48 49.46 29.14
C ASN A 9 -23.50 50.39 28.40
N GLU A 10 -23.92 51.61 28.04
CA GLU A 10 -23.08 52.54 27.25
C GLU A 10 -21.75 52.90 27.92
N GLU A 11 -21.73 53.01 29.26
CA GLU A 11 -20.54 53.43 30.01
C GLU A 11 -19.87 52.31 30.82
N ASN A 12 -20.60 51.21 31.09
CA ASN A 12 -20.19 50.23 32.09
C ASN A 12 -20.49 48.78 31.66
N VAL A 13 -19.65 47.86 32.11
CA VAL A 13 -19.86 46.41 32.00
C VAL A 13 -19.94 45.79 33.38
N THR A 14 -21.08 45.18 33.70
CA THR A 14 -21.31 44.45 34.95
C THR A 14 -21.00 42.97 34.76
N LEU A 15 -20.08 42.42 35.54
CA LEU A 15 -19.74 40.99 35.54
C LEU A 15 -20.76 40.22 36.40
N LEU A 16 -21.48 39.26 35.81
CA LEU A 16 -22.53 38.51 36.52
C LEU A 16 -21.98 37.30 37.30
N GLU A 17 -20.74 36.90 37.03
CA GLU A 17 -20.05 35.78 37.68
C GLU A 17 -18.57 36.13 37.91
N ALA A 18 -17.91 35.43 38.83
CA ALA A 18 -16.46 35.54 39.01
C ALA A 18 -15.69 35.06 37.74
N PRO A 19 -14.58 35.73 37.37
CA PRO A 19 -13.77 35.31 36.23
C PRO A 19 -13.14 33.93 36.49
N LYS A 20 -13.20 33.05 35.47
CA LYS A 20 -12.64 31.70 35.57
C LYS A 20 -11.27 31.64 34.87
N PRO A 21 -10.19 31.20 35.54
CA PRO A 21 -8.84 31.18 34.96
C PRO A 21 -8.67 30.38 33.67
N HIS A 22 -9.53 29.39 33.40
CA HIS A 22 -9.47 28.56 32.19
C HIS A 22 -9.89 29.28 30.89
N PHE A 23 -10.39 30.51 30.96
CA PHE A 23 -10.62 31.36 29.78
C PHE A 23 -9.35 32.12 29.33
N VAL A 24 -8.24 31.96 30.04
CA VAL A 24 -6.96 32.57 29.69
C VAL A 24 -6.07 31.52 29.04
N ARG A 25 -5.76 31.72 27.76
CA ARG A 25 -4.75 30.92 27.06
C ARG A 25 -3.36 31.45 27.41
N ARG A 26 -2.51 30.61 28.02
CA ARG A 26 -1.15 31.01 28.41
C ARG A 26 -0.23 30.99 27.20
N GLN A 27 0.76 31.88 27.21
CA GLN A 27 1.82 31.88 26.20
C GLN A 27 2.50 30.51 26.17
N GLY A 28 2.60 29.92 24.97
CA GLY A 28 3.25 28.62 24.76
C GLY A 28 2.52 27.41 25.36
N GLU A 29 1.24 27.52 25.72
CA GLU A 29 0.48 26.40 26.31
C GLU A 29 0.30 25.20 25.36
N ASN A 30 0.29 25.46 24.04
CA ASN A 30 0.12 24.43 23.00
C ASN A 30 1.45 24.02 22.36
N LEU A 31 2.32 25.00 22.08
CA LEU A 31 3.62 24.82 21.42
C LEU A 31 4.59 25.86 21.95
N GLN A 32 5.81 25.42 22.26
CA GLN A 32 6.87 26.31 22.74
C GLN A 32 7.94 26.53 21.67
N HIS A 33 8.56 27.70 21.70
CA HIS A 33 9.70 27.99 20.83
C HIS A 33 10.84 26.99 21.09
N GLY A 34 11.42 26.44 20.02
CA GLY A 34 12.49 25.43 20.09
C GLY A 34 11.99 23.98 20.27
N GLN A 35 10.70 23.76 20.49
CA GLN A 35 10.12 22.42 20.53
C GLN A 35 9.99 21.84 19.11
N VAL A 36 10.38 20.58 18.95
CA VAL A 36 10.14 19.84 17.70
C VAL A 36 8.68 19.38 17.67
N ALA A 37 7.85 20.05 16.86
CA ALA A 37 6.43 19.72 16.70
C ALA A 37 6.18 18.57 15.72
N LEU A 38 7.00 18.46 14.67
CA LEU A 38 6.97 17.39 13.67
C LEU A 38 8.37 16.83 13.46
N LYS A 39 8.47 15.52 13.27
CA LYS A 39 9.73 14.80 13.03
C LYS A 39 9.86 14.39 11.58
N GLN A 40 11.10 14.31 11.09
CA GLN A 40 11.41 13.73 9.79
C GLN A 40 10.80 12.33 9.67
N GLY A 41 10.29 12.00 8.48
CA GLY A 41 9.60 10.74 8.22
C GLY A 41 8.09 10.76 8.49
N GLN A 42 7.55 11.82 9.09
CA GLN A 42 6.11 11.94 9.27
C GLN A 42 5.40 12.34 7.97
N GLN A 43 4.44 11.54 7.52
CA GLN A 43 3.55 11.86 6.42
C GLN A 43 2.79 13.16 6.70
N LEU A 44 2.77 14.10 5.75
CA LEU A 44 2.00 15.34 5.90
C LEU A 44 0.50 15.09 5.69
N THR A 45 -0.21 14.86 6.80
CA THR A 45 -1.69 14.84 6.84
C THR A 45 -2.25 16.26 6.80
N PRO A 46 -3.55 16.47 6.52
CA PRO A 46 -4.16 17.80 6.54
C PRO A 46 -3.90 18.56 7.86
N SER A 47 -3.98 17.88 9.00
CA SER A 47 -3.69 18.49 10.31
C SER A 47 -2.22 18.84 10.50
N ARG A 48 -1.29 18.00 10.01
CA ARG A 48 0.15 18.29 10.04
C ARG A 48 0.52 19.46 9.12
N VAL A 49 -0.14 19.59 7.96
CA VAL A 49 -0.01 20.78 7.09
C VAL A 49 -0.53 22.04 7.80
N GLY A 50 -1.70 21.96 8.46
CA GLY A 50 -2.23 23.06 9.26
C GLY A 50 -1.32 23.46 10.43
N LEU A 51 -0.64 22.49 11.04
CA LEU A 51 0.36 22.72 12.07
C LEU A 51 1.58 23.48 11.49
N CYS A 52 2.09 23.10 10.31
CA CYS A 52 3.15 23.84 9.63
C CYS A 52 2.75 25.30 9.40
N ALA A 53 1.54 25.55 8.89
CA ALA A 53 1.03 26.89 8.66
C ALA A 53 0.86 27.69 9.96
N THR A 54 0.33 27.06 11.02
CA THR A 54 0.19 27.68 12.36
C THR A 54 1.53 28.11 12.93
N MET A 55 2.60 27.36 12.65
CA MET A 55 3.98 27.70 13.04
C MET A 55 4.63 28.73 12.10
N GLY A 56 3.92 29.21 11.07
CA GLY A 56 4.41 30.21 10.13
C GLY A 56 5.32 29.67 9.01
N HIS A 57 5.37 28.36 8.80
CA HIS A 57 6.16 27.77 7.71
C HIS A 57 5.39 27.80 6.39
N ALA A 58 5.80 28.71 5.48
CA ALA A 58 5.25 28.79 4.13
C ALA A 58 5.67 27.60 3.24
N ASN A 59 6.84 27.01 3.51
CA ASN A 59 7.37 25.85 2.81
C ASN A 59 8.01 24.89 3.82
N VAL A 60 7.97 23.59 3.51
CA VAL A 60 8.64 22.55 4.31
C VAL A 60 9.41 21.62 3.39
N ALA A 61 10.58 21.17 3.84
CA ALA A 61 11.37 20.17 3.13
C ALA A 61 10.66 18.81 3.21
N VAL A 62 10.51 18.15 2.07
CA VAL A 62 9.92 16.81 1.96
C VAL A 62 10.81 15.92 1.10
N TYR A 63 10.68 14.61 1.27
CA TYR A 63 11.29 13.67 0.33
C TYR A 63 10.62 13.80 -1.04
N ARG A 64 11.44 13.73 -2.10
CA ARG A 64 10.90 13.55 -3.45
C ARG A 64 10.16 12.22 -3.55
N ARG A 65 9.16 12.16 -4.42
CA ARG A 65 8.51 10.90 -4.76
C ARG A 65 9.52 9.98 -5.46
N LEU A 66 9.48 8.69 -5.12
CA LEU A 66 10.21 7.66 -5.85
C LEU A 66 9.55 7.43 -7.20
N LYS A 67 10.35 7.25 -8.24
CA LYS A 67 9.90 6.78 -9.55
C LYS A 67 9.94 5.25 -9.55
N VAL A 68 8.80 4.62 -9.75
CA VAL A 68 8.67 3.16 -9.72
C VAL A 68 8.33 2.67 -11.12
N ALA A 69 9.29 2.01 -11.77
CA ALA A 69 9.08 1.39 -13.06
C ALA A 69 8.16 0.17 -12.93
N ILE A 70 7.24 0.01 -13.89
CA ILE A 70 6.32 -1.13 -13.95
C ILE A 70 6.44 -1.76 -15.32
N LEU A 71 6.86 -3.02 -15.35
CA LEU A 71 7.10 -3.82 -16.54
C LEU A 71 6.20 -5.06 -16.49
N SER A 72 5.34 -5.24 -17.48
CA SER A 72 4.58 -6.49 -17.64
C SER A 72 5.25 -7.35 -18.70
N THR A 73 5.28 -8.66 -18.47
CA THR A 73 5.86 -9.66 -19.38
C THR A 73 4.77 -10.65 -19.79
N GLY A 74 4.69 -10.94 -21.08
CA GLY A 74 3.73 -11.89 -21.64
C GLY A 74 3.30 -11.46 -23.04
N ASP A 75 3.51 -12.34 -24.02
CA ASP A 75 3.07 -12.10 -25.40
C ASP A 75 1.53 -12.08 -25.53
N GLU A 76 0.81 -12.63 -24.54
CA GLU A 76 -0.65 -12.62 -24.48
C GLU A 76 -1.26 -11.26 -24.09
N LEU A 77 -0.42 -10.31 -23.64
CA LEU A 77 -0.88 -9.10 -22.97
C LEU A 77 -1.21 -7.97 -23.96
N LYS A 78 -2.46 -7.52 -23.94
CA LYS A 78 -2.94 -6.40 -24.77
C LYS A 78 -3.42 -5.21 -23.93
N PRO A 79 -3.14 -3.95 -24.31
CA PRO A 79 -3.71 -2.81 -23.60
C PRO A 79 -5.25 -2.78 -23.69
N PRO A 80 -5.95 -2.34 -22.63
CA PRO A 80 -7.39 -2.10 -22.67
C PRO A 80 -7.78 -1.13 -23.80
N GLY A 81 -8.86 -1.45 -24.51
CA GLY A 81 -9.40 -0.65 -25.61
C GLY A 81 -9.09 -1.20 -27.00
N GLU A 82 -8.18 -2.17 -27.11
CA GLU A 82 -7.93 -2.91 -28.34
C GLU A 82 -8.74 -4.21 -28.39
N GLU A 83 -9.09 -4.70 -29.58
CA GLU A 83 -9.81 -5.97 -29.73
C GLU A 83 -8.89 -7.15 -29.42
N LEU A 84 -9.32 -8.07 -28.55
CA LEU A 84 -8.59 -9.30 -28.25
C LEU A 84 -8.74 -10.32 -29.37
N VAL A 85 -7.64 -10.97 -29.75
CA VAL A 85 -7.68 -12.20 -30.54
C VAL A 85 -7.52 -13.44 -29.66
N HIS A 86 -7.62 -14.62 -30.27
CA HIS A 86 -7.51 -15.88 -29.55
C HIS A 86 -6.19 -15.99 -28.79
N GLY A 87 -6.28 -16.26 -27.47
CA GLY A 87 -5.12 -16.43 -26.60
C GLY A 87 -4.67 -15.13 -25.91
N GLU A 88 -5.17 -13.96 -26.32
CA GLU A 88 -4.85 -12.69 -25.69
C GLU A 88 -5.73 -12.40 -24.47
N ILE A 89 -5.18 -11.65 -23.52
CA ILE A 89 -5.88 -11.10 -22.37
C ILE A 89 -5.51 -9.64 -22.18
N TYR A 90 -6.41 -8.88 -21.56
CA TYR A 90 -6.10 -7.50 -21.23
C TYR A 90 -5.06 -7.41 -20.11
N GLU A 91 -4.07 -6.57 -20.34
CA GLU A 91 -3.05 -6.23 -19.37
C GLU A 91 -3.63 -5.36 -18.27
N SER A 92 -3.88 -5.95 -17.11
CA SER A 92 -4.54 -5.30 -15.96
C SER A 92 -3.59 -4.98 -14.81
N ASN A 93 -2.50 -5.73 -14.68
CA ASN A 93 -1.59 -5.62 -13.53
C ASN A 93 -0.87 -4.28 -13.49
N SER A 94 -0.35 -3.81 -14.63
CA SER A 94 0.38 -2.55 -14.70
C SER A 94 -0.49 -1.35 -14.32
N TYR A 95 -1.79 -1.40 -14.60
CA TYR A 95 -2.76 -0.38 -14.17
C TYR A 95 -3.01 -0.44 -12.67
N GLY A 96 -3.25 -1.65 -12.14
CA GLY A 96 -3.45 -1.86 -10.71
C GLY A 96 -2.23 -1.46 -9.89
N LEU A 97 -1.04 -1.89 -10.30
CA LEU A 97 0.23 -1.54 -9.67
C LEU A 97 0.53 -0.04 -9.77
N ALA A 98 0.22 0.62 -10.89
CA ALA A 98 0.37 2.07 -11.00
C ALA A 98 -0.50 2.80 -9.97
N GLY A 99 -1.76 2.41 -9.83
CA GLY A 99 -2.65 2.96 -8.81
C GLY A 99 -2.15 2.70 -7.38
N LEU A 100 -1.57 1.53 -7.11
CA LEU A 100 -0.97 1.23 -5.80
C LEU A 100 0.28 2.06 -5.50
N VAL A 101 1.12 2.32 -6.50
CA VAL A 101 2.28 3.21 -6.38
C VAL A 101 1.84 4.64 -6.08
N GLU A 102 0.82 5.14 -6.78
CA GLU A 102 0.24 6.47 -6.52
C GLU A 102 -0.39 6.55 -5.14
N TRP A 103 -1.14 5.53 -4.75
CA TRP A 103 -1.73 5.40 -3.41
C TRP A 103 -0.65 5.42 -2.31
N ALA A 104 0.52 4.84 -2.58
CA ALA A 104 1.68 4.90 -1.71
C ALA A 104 2.39 6.28 -1.69
N GLY A 105 1.93 7.24 -2.51
CA GLY A 105 2.50 8.59 -2.59
C GLY A 105 3.69 8.72 -3.53
N HIS A 106 3.86 7.78 -4.47
CA HIS A 106 4.99 7.71 -5.39
C HIS A 106 4.56 7.90 -6.85
N THR A 107 5.52 7.94 -7.77
CA THR A 107 5.27 8.17 -9.20
C THR A 107 5.43 6.87 -9.97
N PRO A 108 4.35 6.28 -10.53
CA PRO A 108 4.47 5.12 -11.39
C PRO A 108 5.02 5.53 -12.76
N VAL A 109 5.87 4.69 -13.33
CA VAL A 109 6.35 4.80 -14.70
C VAL A 109 6.02 3.48 -15.39
N ARG A 110 4.92 3.46 -16.13
CA ARG A 110 4.50 2.28 -16.91
C ARG A 110 5.33 2.18 -18.19
N PHE A 111 6.01 1.06 -18.34
CA PHE A 111 6.70 0.72 -19.58
C PHE A 111 5.74 -0.04 -20.50
N PRO A 112 5.99 -0.06 -21.83
CA PRO A 112 5.30 -0.98 -22.73
C PRO A 112 5.45 -2.43 -22.25
N ALA A 113 4.45 -3.27 -22.55
CA ALA A 113 4.57 -4.70 -22.33
C ALA A 113 5.81 -5.24 -23.06
N VAL A 114 6.58 -6.06 -22.38
CA VAL A 114 7.84 -6.59 -22.89
C VAL A 114 7.58 -7.96 -23.50
N ALA A 115 7.98 -8.12 -24.76
CA ALA A 115 7.91 -9.41 -25.45
C ALA A 115 8.75 -10.48 -24.74
N ASP A 116 8.31 -11.73 -24.82
CA ASP A 116 8.83 -12.89 -24.10
C ASP A 116 10.19 -13.37 -24.64
N SER A 117 11.22 -12.55 -24.47
CA SER A 117 12.62 -12.86 -24.76
C SER A 117 13.57 -12.25 -23.72
N MET A 118 14.64 -12.98 -23.42
CA MET A 118 15.69 -12.53 -22.48
C MET A 118 16.29 -11.18 -22.90
N ASP A 119 16.53 -10.96 -24.19
CA ASP A 119 17.16 -9.73 -24.70
C ASP A 119 16.25 -8.51 -24.56
N SER A 120 14.97 -8.64 -24.88
CA SER A 120 13.99 -7.55 -24.73
C SER A 120 13.80 -7.19 -23.25
N LEU A 121 13.69 -8.20 -22.40
CA LEU A 121 13.58 -8.00 -20.95
C LEU A 121 14.83 -7.36 -20.36
N ARG A 122 16.03 -7.82 -20.73
CA ARG A 122 17.29 -7.20 -20.31
C ARG A 122 17.37 -5.73 -20.69
N LYS A 123 17.01 -5.38 -21.94
CA LYS A 123 17.00 -3.99 -22.40
C LYS A 123 16.02 -3.13 -21.59
N ALA A 124 14.81 -3.65 -21.35
CA ALA A 124 13.79 -2.94 -20.58
C ALA A 124 14.22 -2.75 -19.11
N LEU A 125 14.81 -3.77 -18.48
CA LEU A 125 15.37 -3.69 -17.13
C LEU A 125 16.52 -2.68 -17.03
N ASN A 126 17.42 -2.66 -18.02
CA ASN A 126 18.50 -1.68 -18.09
C ASN A 126 17.94 -0.25 -18.20
N GLN A 127 16.97 -0.02 -19.08
CA GLN A 127 16.33 1.28 -19.21
C GLN A 127 15.61 1.70 -17.92
N ALA A 128 14.89 0.78 -17.28
CA ALA A 128 14.20 1.04 -16.02
C ALA A 128 15.19 1.37 -14.90
N SER A 129 16.29 0.63 -14.77
CA SER A 129 17.32 0.87 -13.76
C SER A 129 18.01 2.23 -13.91
N ALA A 130 18.19 2.70 -15.15
CA ALA A 130 18.80 3.98 -15.44
C ALA A 130 17.87 5.19 -15.20
N THR A 131 16.55 4.97 -15.14
CA THR A 131 15.56 6.07 -15.15
C THR A 131 14.64 6.11 -13.94
N CYS A 132 14.62 5.04 -13.12
CA CYS A 132 13.72 4.86 -11.99
C CYS A 132 14.46 4.38 -10.74
N ASP A 133 13.83 4.57 -9.58
CA ASP A 133 14.39 4.24 -8.27
C ASP A 133 14.08 2.81 -7.80
N VAL A 134 12.99 2.23 -8.30
CA VAL A 134 12.54 0.86 -8.01
C VAL A 134 11.92 0.28 -9.28
N ILE A 135 12.10 -1.02 -9.49
CA ILE A 135 11.52 -1.77 -10.61
C ILE A 135 10.52 -2.80 -10.08
N LEU A 136 9.32 -2.81 -10.65
CA LEU A 136 8.31 -3.85 -10.47
C LEU A 136 8.14 -4.58 -11.79
N THR A 137 8.32 -5.90 -11.78
CA THR A 137 7.83 -6.73 -12.89
C THR A 137 6.54 -7.43 -12.50
N SER A 138 5.67 -7.70 -13.45
CA SER A 138 4.46 -8.51 -13.25
C SER A 138 4.43 -9.63 -14.29
N GLY A 139 4.47 -10.89 -13.82
CA GLY A 139 4.67 -12.05 -14.69
C GLY A 139 6.12 -12.53 -14.72
N GLY A 140 6.37 -13.69 -15.32
CA GLY A 140 7.72 -14.22 -15.59
C GLY A 140 8.57 -14.63 -14.36
N VAL A 141 7.94 -14.87 -13.20
CA VAL A 141 8.63 -15.18 -11.92
C VAL A 141 8.28 -16.56 -11.31
N SER A 142 7.52 -17.38 -12.03
CA SER A 142 6.99 -18.67 -11.58
C SER A 142 8.01 -19.83 -11.68
N MET A 143 7.55 -21.03 -12.03
CA MET A 143 8.36 -22.27 -12.21
C MET A 143 8.50 -22.75 -13.65
N GLY A 144 7.88 -22.08 -14.62
CA GLY A 144 7.89 -22.45 -16.03
C GLY A 144 9.23 -22.14 -16.71
N GLU A 145 9.44 -22.78 -17.86
CA GLU A 145 10.63 -22.59 -18.69
C GLU A 145 10.72 -21.16 -19.28
N PHE A 146 9.59 -20.47 -19.35
CA PHE A 146 9.44 -19.12 -19.87
C PHE A 146 9.49 -18.02 -18.78
N ASP A 147 9.89 -18.34 -17.55
CA ASP A 147 10.04 -17.35 -16.48
C ASP A 147 11.35 -16.54 -16.61
N TYR A 148 11.39 -15.69 -17.62
CA TYR A 148 12.57 -14.92 -17.99
C TYR A 148 13.03 -13.92 -16.93
N VAL A 149 12.11 -13.35 -16.13
CA VAL A 149 12.50 -12.42 -15.05
C VAL A 149 13.34 -13.16 -14.01
N ARG A 150 12.89 -14.35 -13.58
CA ARG A 150 13.66 -15.18 -12.64
C ARG A 150 15.02 -15.53 -13.21
N ARG A 151 15.06 -16.04 -14.45
CA ARG A 151 16.30 -16.46 -15.10
C ARG A 151 17.31 -15.32 -15.24
N LEU A 152 16.88 -14.14 -15.71
CA LEU A 152 17.76 -12.97 -15.76
C LEU A 152 18.26 -12.56 -14.38
N MET A 153 17.40 -12.59 -13.37
CA MET A 153 17.82 -12.26 -12.00
C MET A 153 18.80 -13.27 -11.41
N GLU A 154 18.73 -14.55 -11.79
CA GLU A 154 19.69 -15.60 -11.40
C GLU A 154 21.00 -15.51 -12.19
N GLU A 155 20.95 -15.18 -13.49
CA GLU A 155 22.10 -15.16 -14.40
C GLU A 155 22.90 -13.84 -14.33
N GLU A 156 22.22 -12.70 -14.18
CA GLU A 156 22.80 -11.36 -14.35
C GLU A 156 22.44 -10.38 -13.22
N GLY A 157 21.36 -10.64 -12.50
CA GLY A 157 20.95 -9.85 -11.34
C GLY A 157 21.65 -10.27 -10.06
N ASN A 158 21.37 -9.54 -8.98
CA ASN A 158 21.71 -9.95 -7.63
C ASN A 158 20.43 -10.34 -6.88
N LEU A 159 20.11 -11.63 -6.91
CA LEU A 159 18.90 -12.18 -6.30
C LEU A 159 19.09 -12.33 -4.78
N HIS A 160 18.24 -11.65 -4.00
CA HIS A 160 18.27 -11.71 -2.54
C HIS A 160 17.36 -12.81 -1.99
N PHE A 161 16.15 -12.92 -2.53
CA PHE A 161 15.26 -14.04 -2.23
C PHE A 161 14.36 -14.36 -3.40
N TRP A 162 13.95 -15.63 -3.46
CA TRP A 162 12.89 -16.10 -4.32
C TRP A 162 11.99 -17.04 -3.54
N ARG A 163 10.70 -16.75 -3.66
CA ARG A 163 9.56 -17.30 -2.92
C ARG A 163 9.43 -16.78 -1.50
N MET A 164 8.17 -16.59 -1.13
CA MET A 164 7.75 -16.25 0.21
C MET A 164 6.54 -17.11 0.55
N LYS A 165 6.45 -17.52 1.82
CA LYS A 165 5.33 -18.31 2.35
C LYS A 165 4.10 -17.42 2.59
N ILE A 166 3.49 -16.95 1.50
CA ILE A 166 2.23 -16.20 1.48
C ILE A 166 1.26 -16.77 0.44
N ARG A 167 -0.05 -16.66 0.70
CA ARG A 167 -1.10 -17.13 -0.21
C ARG A 167 -2.31 -16.18 -0.23
N PRO A 168 -2.72 -15.66 -1.40
CA PRO A 168 -2.03 -15.72 -2.70
C PRO A 168 -0.74 -14.90 -2.68
N GLY A 169 0.12 -15.07 -3.69
CA GLY A 169 1.34 -14.26 -3.82
C GLY A 169 2.65 -15.05 -3.96
N SER A 170 2.70 -16.33 -3.58
CA SER A 170 3.87 -17.17 -3.88
C SER A 170 4.00 -17.36 -5.40
N PRO A 171 5.18 -17.18 -6.04
CA PRO A 171 6.48 -16.79 -5.49
C PRO A 171 6.89 -15.35 -5.89
N PRO A 172 6.91 -14.36 -4.98
CA PRO A 172 7.57 -13.12 -5.29
C PRO A 172 9.09 -13.34 -5.29
N LEU A 173 9.81 -12.56 -6.09
CA LEU A 173 11.26 -12.46 -6.00
C LEU A 173 11.67 -11.03 -5.70
N PHE A 174 12.82 -10.88 -5.05
CA PHE A 174 13.43 -9.60 -4.79
C PHE A 174 14.93 -9.69 -5.00
N GLY A 175 15.47 -8.66 -5.62
CA GLY A 175 16.88 -8.54 -5.91
C GLY A 175 17.25 -7.10 -6.24
N THR A 176 18.46 -6.93 -6.73
CA THR A 176 18.89 -5.69 -7.38
C THR A 176 19.28 -5.99 -8.83
N TRP A 177 18.82 -5.15 -9.75
CA TRP A 177 19.26 -5.13 -11.14
C TRP A 177 20.18 -3.93 -11.32
N ALA A 178 21.46 -4.20 -11.64
CA ALA A 178 22.54 -3.24 -11.42
C ALA A 178 22.52 -2.74 -9.96
N THR A 179 22.15 -1.48 -9.72
CA THR A 179 22.01 -0.90 -8.37
C THR A 179 20.55 -0.65 -7.96
N THR A 180 19.59 -0.96 -8.82
CA THR A 180 18.18 -0.61 -8.63
C THR A 180 17.41 -1.79 -8.03
N PRO A 181 16.70 -1.61 -6.89
CA PRO A 181 15.83 -2.63 -6.31
C PRO A 181 14.77 -3.12 -7.30
N LEU A 182 14.66 -4.43 -7.43
CA LEU A 182 13.69 -5.09 -8.32
C LEU A 182 12.83 -6.05 -7.52
N PHE A 183 11.51 -5.88 -7.64
CA PHE A 183 10.51 -6.83 -7.16
C PHE A 183 9.85 -7.50 -8.35
N GLY A 184 9.96 -8.82 -8.42
CA GLY A 184 9.23 -9.59 -9.40
C GLY A 184 7.93 -10.14 -8.80
N LEU A 185 6.81 -9.63 -9.30
CA LEU A 185 5.48 -9.94 -8.79
C LEU A 185 4.81 -11.03 -9.65
N PRO A 186 3.95 -11.89 -9.07
CA PRO A 186 3.26 -12.92 -9.83
C PRO A 186 2.29 -12.34 -10.86
N GLY A 187 2.18 -12.94 -12.04
CA GLY A 187 1.30 -12.47 -13.12
C GLY A 187 -0.21 -12.55 -12.83
N ASN A 188 -0.61 -13.28 -11.79
CA ASN A 188 -2.00 -13.29 -11.33
C ASN A 188 -2.37 -11.95 -10.65
N PRO A 189 -3.42 -11.22 -11.08
CA PRO A 189 -3.72 -9.88 -10.58
C PRO A 189 -3.86 -9.76 -9.06
N VAL A 190 -4.60 -10.68 -8.41
CA VAL A 190 -4.75 -10.64 -6.94
C VAL A 190 -3.40 -10.86 -6.27
N SER A 191 -2.61 -11.81 -6.77
CA SER A 191 -1.28 -12.10 -6.23
C SER A 191 -0.34 -10.89 -6.33
N SER A 192 -0.33 -10.19 -7.47
CA SER A 192 0.44 -8.96 -7.66
C SER A 192 0.06 -7.89 -6.64
N HIS A 193 -1.23 -7.62 -6.45
CA HIS A 193 -1.70 -6.65 -5.46
C HIS A 193 -1.31 -7.05 -4.02
N VAL A 194 -1.51 -8.32 -3.65
CA VAL A 194 -1.16 -8.80 -2.32
C VAL A 194 0.35 -8.67 -2.07
N VAL A 195 1.19 -9.07 -3.03
CA VAL A 195 2.65 -8.93 -2.91
C VAL A 195 3.06 -7.47 -2.79
N PHE A 196 2.46 -6.57 -3.56
CA PHE A 196 2.74 -5.13 -3.45
C PHE A 196 2.50 -4.64 -2.01
N ARG A 197 1.35 -4.97 -1.43
CA ARG A 197 0.99 -4.53 -0.07
C ARG A 197 1.87 -5.13 1.01
N MET A 198 2.21 -6.41 0.86
CA MET A 198 2.97 -7.14 1.88
C MET A 198 4.47 -6.88 1.82
N LEU A 199 5.03 -6.50 0.67
CA LEU A 199 6.46 -6.37 0.46
C LEU A 199 6.87 -4.99 -0.06
N VAL A 200 6.27 -4.56 -1.18
CA VAL A 200 6.70 -3.33 -1.87
C VAL A 200 6.34 -2.08 -1.05
N ALA A 201 5.11 -1.94 -0.58
CA ALA A 201 4.71 -0.77 0.21
C ALA A 201 5.51 -0.62 1.52
N PRO A 202 5.73 -1.68 2.33
CA PRO A 202 6.65 -1.62 3.48
C PRO A 202 8.08 -1.24 3.10
N TYR A 203 8.60 -1.77 2.00
CA TYR A 203 9.94 -1.43 1.50
C TYR A 203 10.04 0.07 1.17
N LEU A 204 9.09 0.61 0.41
CA LEU A 204 9.08 2.03 0.02
C LEU A 204 9.01 2.95 1.24
N ARG A 205 8.17 2.62 2.23
CA ARG A 205 8.12 3.36 3.50
C ARG A 205 9.45 3.31 4.24
N HIS A 206 10.04 2.12 4.38
CA HIS A 206 11.29 1.96 5.11
C HIS A 206 12.47 2.67 4.42
N ALA A 207 12.54 2.60 3.09
CA ALA A 207 13.58 3.25 2.29
C ALA A 207 13.60 4.78 2.48
N LEU A 208 12.45 5.40 2.76
CA LEU A 208 12.32 6.83 3.03
C LEU A 208 12.30 7.18 4.53
N GLY A 209 12.33 6.18 5.41
CA GLY A 209 12.06 6.38 6.83
C GLY A 209 10.68 6.98 7.12
N SER A 210 9.69 6.72 6.26
CA SER A 210 8.33 7.28 6.34
C SER A 210 7.41 6.46 7.25
N ASP A 211 6.52 7.12 8.00
CA ASP A 211 5.48 6.49 8.83
C ASP A 211 4.20 6.12 8.05
N GLY A 212 4.08 6.53 6.78
CA GLY A 212 2.88 6.29 5.97
C GLY A 212 3.07 6.50 4.47
N PRO A 213 2.03 6.22 3.67
CA PRO A 213 0.73 5.66 4.08
C PRO A 213 0.84 4.17 4.43
N LYS A 214 0.11 3.72 5.45
CA LYS A 214 0.11 2.34 5.96
C LYS A 214 -1.31 1.79 6.01
N GLU A 215 -1.50 0.57 5.51
CA GLU A 215 -2.75 -0.16 5.70
C GLU A 215 -2.96 -0.53 7.18
N TRP A 216 -4.19 -0.33 7.65
CA TRP A 216 -4.56 -0.64 9.03
C TRP A 216 -4.86 -2.11 9.20
N THR A 217 -4.61 -2.63 10.40
CA THR A 217 -5.06 -3.97 10.79
C THR A 217 -6.19 -3.82 11.80
N VAL A 218 -7.30 -4.49 11.54
CA VAL A 218 -8.44 -4.56 12.46
C VAL A 218 -8.68 -6.01 12.86
N ARG A 219 -9.24 -6.20 14.05
CA ARG A 219 -9.66 -7.52 14.49
C ARG A 219 -11.13 -7.74 14.11
N ALA A 220 -11.43 -8.83 13.42
CA ALA A 220 -12.77 -9.15 12.95
C ALA A 220 -13.12 -10.62 13.21
N LYS A 221 -14.40 -10.89 13.47
CA LYS A 221 -14.93 -12.24 13.65
C LYS A 221 -15.32 -12.83 12.30
N LEU A 222 -14.87 -14.04 12.00
CA LEU A 222 -15.23 -14.75 10.78
C LEU A 222 -16.69 -15.20 10.83
N CYS A 223 -17.46 -14.82 9.81
CA CYS A 223 -18.83 -15.29 9.61
C CYS A 223 -18.93 -16.41 8.56
N ASP A 224 -17.90 -16.56 7.72
CA ASP A 224 -17.75 -17.63 6.75
C ASP A 224 -16.44 -18.40 7.00
N PRO A 225 -16.38 -19.70 6.70
CA PRO A 225 -15.13 -20.44 6.83
C PRO A 225 -14.10 -19.98 5.78
N VAL A 226 -12.89 -19.71 6.24
CA VAL A 226 -11.75 -19.29 5.42
C VAL A 226 -10.73 -20.42 5.37
N LYS A 227 -10.44 -20.90 4.17
CA LYS A 227 -9.42 -21.95 3.99
C LYS A 227 -8.02 -21.42 4.28
N SER A 228 -7.51 -21.73 5.48
CA SER A 228 -6.14 -21.48 5.91
C SER A 228 -5.15 -22.51 5.36
N THR A 229 -3.87 -22.34 5.66
CA THR A 229 -2.80 -23.28 5.29
C THR A 229 -1.90 -23.52 6.48
N LYS A 230 -1.15 -24.64 6.47
CA LYS A 230 -0.23 -25.00 7.56
C LYS A 230 1.14 -24.33 7.44
N ASP A 231 1.48 -23.81 6.27
CA ASP A 231 2.85 -23.45 5.90
C ASP A 231 3.02 -21.98 5.49
N CYS A 232 1.93 -21.25 5.20
CA CYS A 232 2.01 -19.87 4.75
C CYS A 232 0.95 -18.95 5.36
N VAL A 233 1.29 -17.65 5.42
CA VAL A 233 0.33 -16.61 5.80
C VAL A 233 -0.75 -16.55 4.73
N THR A 234 -2.01 -16.60 5.15
CA THR A 234 -3.16 -16.69 4.26
C THR A 234 -3.91 -15.36 4.22
N LEU A 235 -3.93 -14.74 3.03
CA LEU A 235 -4.41 -13.41 2.68
C LEU A 235 -5.65 -13.50 1.78
N ARG A 236 -6.73 -14.07 2.30
CA ARG A 236 -8.01 -14.18 1.59
C ARG A 236 -8.76 -12.86 1.65
N ARG A 237 -9.49 -12.55 0.59
CA ARG A 237 -10.27 -11.31 0.51
C ARG A 237 -11.55 -11.48 1.30
N VAL A 238 -11.85 -10.51 2.15
CA VAL A 238 -13.05 -10.45 2.96
C VAL A 238 -13.74 -9.10 2.82
N THR A 239 -15.06 -9.10 2.99
CA THR A 239 -15.84 -7.89 3.19
C THR A 239 -16.09 -7.71 4.69
N LEU A 240 -15.88 -6.48 5.17
CA LEU A 240 -16.04 -6.11 6.57
C LEU A 240 -17.38 -5.38 6.80
N VAL A 241 -18.07 -5.74 7.88
CA VAL A 241 -19.30 -5.07 8.36
C VAL A 241 -19.13 -4.73 9.84
N SER A 242 -19.39 -3.49 10.22
CA SER A 242 -19.40 -3.09 11.63
C SER A 242 -20.78 -3.40 12.24
N THR A 243 -20.82 -4.14 13.34
CA THR A 243 -22.04 -4.47 14.08
C THR A 243 -21.89 -4.11 15.56
N GLU A 244 -22.96 -4.26 16.35
CA GLU A 244 -22.90 -4.08 17.81
C GLU A 244 -21.95 -5.08 18.50
N GLU A 245 -21.71 -6.25 17.90
CA GLU A 245 -20.76 -7.26 18.39
C GLU A 245 -19.31 -6.98 17.97
N GLY A 246 -19.08 -5.96 17.12
CA GLY A 246 -17.78 -5.58 16.59
C GLY A 246 -17.67 -5.77 15.07
N MET A 247 -16.45 -5.87 14.55
CA MET A 247 -16.21 -6.04 13.12
C MET A 247 -16.44 -7.51 12.71
N MET A 248 -17.28 -7.72 11.71
CA MET A 248 -17.62 -9.02 11.14
C MET A 248 -16.98 -9.16 9.75
N ALA A 249 -16.41 -10.32 9.45
CA ALA A 249 -15.72 -10.61 8.20
C ALA A 249 -16.42 -11.73 7.43
N TYR A 250 -16.78 -11.44 6.18
CA TYR A 250 -17.47 -12.36 5.27
C TYR A 250 -16.61 -12.65 4.04
N GLN A 251 -16.77 -13.82 3.44
CA GLN A 251 -16.05 -14.24 2.25
C GLN A 251 -17.03 -14.61 1.11
N PRO A 252 -17.82 -13.63 0.59
CA PRO A 252 -18.95 -13.93 -0.30
C PRO A 252 -18.53 -14.40 -1.71
N ARG A 253 -17.24 -14.31 -2.07
CA ARG A 253 -16.77 -14.49 -3.45
C ARG A 253 -15.65 -15.52 -3.60
N HIS A 254 -15.54 -16.03 -4.82
CA HIS A 254 -14.51 -17.00 -5.20
C HIS A 254 -13.09 -16.45 -5.04
N GLN A 255 -12.24 -17.25 -4.41
CA GLN A 255 -10.92 -16.84 -3.94
C GLN A 255 -9.75 -17.16 -4.90
N GLY A 256 -10.01 -17.36 -6.19
CA GLY A 256 -8.98 -17.57 -7.21
C GLY A 256 -8.02 -16.38 -7.30
N SER A 257 -6.73 -16.63 -7.56
CA SER A 257 -5.70 -15.58 -7.66
C SER A 257 -5.82 -14.74 -8.94
N GLY A 258 -6.45 -15.27 -9.99
CA GLY A 258 -6.77 -14.54 -11.21
C GLY A 258 -8.00 -13.63 -11.09
N ASN A 259 -8.82 -13.80 -10.03
CA ASN A 259 -10.11 -13.12 -9.92
C ASN A 259 -9.95 -11.70 -9.34
N ILE A 260 -9.60 -10.72 -10.17
CA ILE A 260 -9.42 -9.33 -9.73
C ILE A 260 -10.71 -8.71 -9.18
N GLU A 261 -11.88 -9.13 -9.66
CA GLU A 261 -13.19 -8.66 -9.18
C GLU A 261 -13.35 -8.93 -7.68
N SER A 262 -12.87 -10.10 -7.20
CA SER A 262 -12.93 -10.44 -5.78
C SER A 262 -12.12 -9.51 -4.90
N LEU A 263 -11.05 -8.92 -5.43
CA LEU A 263 -10.23 -7.95 -4.72
C LEU A 263 -10.85 -6.55 -4.82
N ALA A 264 -11.39 -6.18 -5.98
CA ALA A 264 -11.99 -4.88 -6.23
C ALA A 264 -13.21 -4.58 -5.34
N SER A 265 -13.91 -5.60 -4.84
CA SER A 265 -15.00 -5.42 -3.86
C SER A 265 -14.67 -5.94 -2.46
N ALA A 266 -13.41 -6.24 -2.18
CA ALA A 266 -12.97 -6.59 -0.84
C ALA A 266 -12.78 -5.33 0.02
N HIS A 267 -13.03 -5.45 1.32
CA HIS A 267 -12.67 -4.41 2.30
C HIS A 267 -11.35 -4.73 2.99
N GLY A 268 -10.91 -5.99 2.95
CA GLY A 268 -9.67 -6.40 3.59
C GLY A 268 -9.12 -7.74 3.12
N LEU A 269 -7.92 -8.05 3.59
CA LEU A 269 -7.25 -9.34 3.47
C LEU A 269 -7.08 -9.96 4.84
N THR A 270 -7.40 -11.24 5.00
CA THR A 270 -7.11 -11.97 6.25
C THR A 270 -5.61 -11.99 6.53
N LEU A 271 -5.21 -12.03 7.80
CA LEU A 271 -3.82 -12.22 8.23
C LEU A 271 -3.68 -13.52 9.03
N LEU A 272 -4.22 -14.60 8.48
CA LEU A 272 -4.20 -15.92 9.10
C LEU A 272 -2.76 -16.48 9.09
N GLN A 273 -2.21 -16.72 10.27
CA GLN A 273 -0.89 -17.33 10.45
C GLN A 273 -0.88 -18.80 10.00
N PRO A 274 0.30 -19.36 9.65
CA PRO A 274 0.42 -20.78 9.34
C PRO A 274 -0.16 -21.66 10.46
N GLY A 275 -1.12 -22.51 10.12
CA GLY A 275 -1.79 -23.42 11.06
C GLY A 275 -2.91 -22.79 11.88
N GLN A 276 -3.18 -21.49 11.76
CA GLN A 276 -4.30 -20.83 12.41
C GLN A 276 -5.64 -21.33 11.83
N SER A 277 -6.64 -21.50 12.70
CA SER A 277 -7.99 -21.83 12.25
C SER A 277 -8.61 -20.67 11.49
N GLY A 278 -9.33 -20.99 10.42
CA GLY A 278 -10.21 -20.07 9.71
C GLY A 278 -11.67 -20.47 9.84
N ASP A 279 -12.05 -21.14 10.93
CA ASP A 279 -13.41 -21.57 11.17
C ASP A 279 -14.33 -20.40 11.53
N VAL A 280 -15.64 -20.59 11.34
CA VAL A 280 -16.65 -19.59 11.70
C VAL A 280 -16.61 -19.31 13.20
N GLY A 281 -16.66 -18.04 13.57
CA GLY A 281 -16.62 -17.56 14.95
C GLY A 281 -15.22 -17.17 15.45
N GLU A 282 -14.17 -17.54 14.73
CA GLU A 282 -12.80 -17.16 15.06
C GLU A 282 -12.55 -15.66 14.90
N TRP A 283 -11.78 -15.07 15.81
CA TRP A 283 -11.37 -13.68 15.75
C TRP A 283 -9.98 -13.56 15.15
N ILE A 284 -9.89 -12.94 13.98
CA ILE A 284 -8.68 -12.86 13.17
C ILE A 284 -8.28 -11.41 12.94
N ASP A 285 -7.01 -11.21 12.60
CA ASP A 285 -6.53 -9.94 12.08
C ASP A 285 -6.86 -9.82 10.59
N VAL A 286 -7.30 -8.64 10.17
CA VAL A 286 -7.62 -8.30 8.79
C VAL A 286 -6.90 -7.02 8.41
N LEU A 287 -6.09 -7.07 7.36
CA LEU A 287 -5.49 -5.91 6.72
C LEU A 287 -6.56 -5.19 5.90
N VAL A 288 -6.87 -3.94 6.23
CA VAL A 288 -7.86 -3.12 5.52
C VAL A 288 -7.24 -2.57 4.24
N LEU A 289 -7.96 -2.69 3.13
CA LEU A 289 -7.51 -2.34 1.78
C LEU A 289 -7.76 -0.87 1.40
#